data_AF-A0A347AF28-F1
#
_entry.id   AF-A0A347AF28-F1
#
_cell.length_a   1.000
_cell.length_b   1.000
_cell.length_c   1.000
_cell.angle_alpha   90.00
_cell.angle_beta   90.00
_cell.angle_gamma   90.00
#
_symmetry.space_group_name_H-M   'P 1'
#
loop_
_entity.id
_entity.type
_entity.pdbx_description
1 polymer ?
#
loop_
_entity_poly.entity_id
_entity_poly.type
_entity_poly.pdbx_seq_one_letter_code
_entity_poly.pdbx_strand_id
1 'polypeptide(L)'
;MPVDKNMVDPILDTYRNMLKEVEGRASGEYYDKMKNTLQRMESLALKMDDLAAYTAKLTTENLFIEFSTAYSNLLSSMAKEEYSKGNSDEILLQKTLESYENALKSLEETPNSEKLVEPIKELIKLGNSGVSYPVFLRISEEKGLNKALDGSMVVRDAILQDVEFAKLMHLPLEVEIHQKILKKFDELASKSVFKVPDSFEFGLNRQKIEWTYKPKINQWHMIIRLWERLLDNVYDWLDSYGNFAPQDERWADLRGKMYTMQNIKRTQECNPGILKARKKIFYNYFELKWEDIFDHETFINEYHARRVWYSDETLELIKKVHTYCKPFHSPPEELIKEAEDIYAGKRYKRPDAFQLSAEDQARFIKLFGENKYKEMFKK
;
A
#
# COMPACT_ATOMS: atom_id res chain seq x y z
N MET A 1 16.59 7.75 47.91
CA MET A 1 17.29 6.57 47.31
C MET A 1 17.66 6.94 45.89
N PRO A 2 18.81 6.54 45.33
CA PRO A 2 19.12 6.84 43.92
C PRO A 2 17.98 6.35 43.01
N VAL A 3 17.74 7.05 41.89
CA VAL A 3 16.74 6.64 40.91
C VAL A 3 17.02 5.20 40.47
N ASP A 4 15.96 4.39 40.34
CA ASP A 4 16.09 2.99 39.93
C ASP A 4 16.88 2.89 38.61
N LYS A 5 17.94 2.09 38.65
CA LYS A 5 18.85 1.85 37.54
C LYS A 5 18.09 1.37 36.29
N ASN A 6 17.05 0.56 36.45
CA ASN A 6 16.23 0.07 35.35
C ASN A 6 15.43 1.16 34.63
N MET A 7 15.26 2.34 35.25
CA MET A 7 14.57 3.49 34.69
C MET A 7 15.52 4.50 34.04
N VAL A 8 16.77 4.58 34.52
CA VAL A 8 17.77 5.54 34.03
C VAL A 8 18.60 4.96 32.88
N ASP A 9 18.92 3.66 32.92
CA ASP A 9 19.76 3.01 31.90
C ASP A 9 19.22 3.18 30.47
N PRO A 10 17.90 3.09 30.18
CA PRO A 10 17.39 3.36 28.83
C PRO A 10 17.72 4.76 28.28
N ILE A 11 17.84 5.75 29.17
CA ILE A 11 18.20 7.13 28.81
C ILE A 11 19.72 7.24 28.62
N LEU A 12 20.51 6.71 29.56
CA LEU A 12 21.96 6.84 29.54
C LEU A 12 22.65 5.93 28.52
N ASP A 13 22.10 4.76 28.22
CA ASP A 13 22.70 3.78 27.32
C ASP A 13 22.81 4.31 25.89
N THR A 14 21.88 5.16 25.47
CA THR A 14 21.98 5.87 24.18
C THR A 14 23.27 6.68 24.11
N TYR A 15 23.58 7.45 25.16
CA TYR A 15 24.78 8.29 25.22
C TYR A 15 26.07 7.49 25.48
N ARG A 16 26.00 6.41 26.27
CA ARG A 16 27.11 5.47 26.47
C ARG A 16 27.52 4.80 25.16
N ASN A 17 26.54 4.35 24.38
CA ASN A 17 26.79 3.71 23.08
C ASN A 17 27.41 4.71 22.08
N MET A 18 26.93 5.95 22.05
CA MET A 18 27.51 7.01 21.20
C MET A 18 28.96 7.36 21.61
N LEU A 19 29.28 7.38 22.90
CA LEU A 19 30.66 7.61 23.35
C LEU A 19 31.56 6.42 23.00
N LYS A 20 31.06 5.19 23.16
CA LYS A 20 31.78 3.95 22.82
C LYS A 20 32.06 3.83 21.32
N GLU A 21 31.15 4.33 20.48
CA GLU A 21 31.34 4.35 19.02
C GLU A 21 32.60 5.14 18.62
N VAL A 22 32.87 6.26 19.28
CA VAL A 22 34.00 7.14 18.97
C VAL A 22 35.25 6.86 19.82
N GLU A 23 35.13 6.00 20.83
CA GLU A 23 36.22 5.61 21.73
C GLU A 23 37.38 4.97 20.96
N GLY A 24 38.59 5.49 21.16
CA GLY A 24 39.81 5.05 20.47
C GLY A 24 40.02 5.63 19.06
N ARG A 25 39.01 6.28 18.46
CA ARG A 25 39.10 6.96 17.14
C ARG A 25 39.06 8.48 17.24
N ALA A 26 38.67 9.01 18.39
CA ALA A 26 38.49 10.43 18.65
C ALA A 26 39.34 10.92 19.82
N SER A 27 39.86 12.15 19.71
CA SER A 27 40.49 12.88 20.83
C SER A 27 40.23 14.38 20.68
N GLY A 28 40.41 15.15 21.76
CA GLY A 28 40.26 16.61 21.75
C GLY A 28 39.01 17.14 22.47
N GLU A 29 38.82 18.46 22.39
CA GLU A 29 37.88 19.23 23.23
C GLU A 29 36.44 18.71 23.17
N TYR A 30 35.95 18.31 21.99
CA TYR A 30 34.59 17.79 21.83
C TYR A 30 34.41 16.40 22.44
N TYR A 31 35.43 15.54 22.36
CA TYR A 31 35.41 14.21 22.98
C TYR A 31 35.43 14.32 24.53
N ASP A 32 36.27 15.20 25.07
CA ASP A 32 36.31 15.48 26.51
C ASP A 32 35.00 16.07 27.01
N LYS A 33 34.38 16.95 26.21
CA LYS A 33 33.07 17.53 26.54
C LYS A 33 31.97 16.48 26.59
N MET A 34 31.93 15.53 25.65
CA MET A 34 30.99 14.39 25.71
C MET A 34 31.18 13.55 26.96
N LYS A 35 32.43 13.21 27.30
CA LYS A 35 32.76 12.41 28.48
C LYS A 35 32.34 13.10 29.79
N ASN A 36 32.65 14.40 29.91
CA ASN A 36 32.30 15.19 31.09
C ASN A 36 30.78 15.37 31.23
N THR A 37 30.07 15.61 30.12
CA THR A 37 28.60 15.72 30.12
C THR A 37 27.94 14.40 30.50
N LEU A 38 28.40 13.25 29.99
CA LEU A 38 27.88 11.93 30.37
C LEU A 38 28.14 11.62 31.86
N GLN A 39 29.34 11.90 32.36
CA GLN A 39 29.67 11.75 33.78
C GLN A 39 28.77 12.63 34.67
N ARG A 40 28.40 13.82 34.20
CA ARG A 40 27.45 14.70 34.90
C ARG A 40 26.04 14.08 34.94
N MET A 41 25.56 13.54 33.83
CA MET A 41 24.27 12.84 33.76
C MET A 41 24.22 11.61 34.68
N GLU A 42 25.31 10.84 34.76
CA GLU A 42 25.46 9.69 35.65
C GLU A 42 25.52 10.10 37.13
N SER A 43 26.23 11.17 37.44
CA SER A 43 26.30 11.71 38.81
C SER A 43 24.94 12.19 39.32
N LEU A 44 24.11 12.77 38.45
CA LEU A 44 22.76 13.22 38.80
C LEU A 44 21.83 12.03 39.09
N ALA A 45 21.94 10.93 38.34
CA ALA A 45 21.14 9.73 38.57
C ALA A 45 21.40 9.11 39.96
N LEU A 46 22.65 9.18 40.44
CA LEU A 46 23.05 8.69 41.76
C LEU A 46 22.61 9.61 42.92
N LYS A 47 22.36 10.90 42.65
CA LYS A 47 22.05 11.91 43.67
C LYS A 47 20.57 12.20 43.82
N MET A 48 19.77 11.88 42.81
CA MET A 48 18.35 12.18 42.78
C MET A 48 17.53 10.93 43.11
N ASP A 49 16.35 11.14 43.71
CA ASP A 49 15.46 10.06 44.16
C ASP A 49 14.12 10.00 43.43
N ASP A 50 13.91 10.90 42.47
CA ASP A 50 12.75 10.95 41.60
C ASP A 50 13.17 11.09 40.12
N LEU A 51 12.58 10.27 39.26
CA LEU A 51 12.85 10.23 37.83
C LEU A 51 12.36 11.50 37.12
N ALA A 52 11.23 12.06 37.56
CA ALA A 52 10.70 13.29 36.98
C ALA A 52 11.62 14.48 37.30
N ALA A 53 12.07 14.59 38.55
CA ALA A 53 13.06 15.57 38.97
C ALA A 53 14.40 15.38 38.22
N TYR A 54 14.88 14.14 38.06
CA TYR A 54 16.08 13.83 37.29
C TYR A 54 15.98 14.29 35.84
N THR A 55 14.89 13.93 35.16
CA THR A 55 14.67 14.28 33.74
C THR A 55 14.51 15.79 33.56
N ALA A 56 13.81 16.46 34.49
CA ALA A 56 13.70 17.92 34.51
C ALA A 56 15.06 18.59 34.72
N LYS A 57 15.94 18.01 35.56
CA LYS A 57 17.28 18.53 35.81
C LYS A 57 18.20 18.37 34.60
N LEU A 58 18.17 17.21 33.93
CA LEU A 58 18.91 16.98 32.67
C LEU A 58 18.51 18.00 31.59
N THR A 59 17.21 18.30 31.52
CA THR A 59 16.66 19.27 30.56
C THR A 59 17.06 20.70 30.95
N THR A 60 16.95 21.07 32.22
CA THR A 60 17.29 22.42 32.73
C THR A 60 18.79 22.70 32.64
N GLU A 61 19.64 21.71 32.87
CA GLU A 61 21.10 21.80 32.69
C GLU A 61 21.52 21.62 31.21
N ASN A 62 20.58 21.50 30.26
CA ASN A 62 20.81 21.34 28.82
C ASN A 62 21.75 20.16 28.43
N LEU A 63 21.91 19.17 29.30
CA LEU A 63 22.95 18.15 29.15
C LEU A 63 22.75 17.31 27.88
N PHE A 64 21.51 17.03 27.48
CA PHE A 64 21.20 16.30 26.24
C PHE A 64 21.66 17.06 24.99
N ILE A 65 21.44 18.38 24.98
CA ILE A 65 21.80 19.26 23.87
C ILE A 65 23.32 19.41 23.83
N GLU A 66 23.96 19.59 24.98
CA GLU A 66 25.41 19.72 25.06
C GLU A 66 26.14 18.47 24.57
N PHE A 67 25.71 17.28 24.98
CA PHE A 67 26.30 16.03 24.52
C PHE A 67 26.13 15.85 23.00
N SER A 68 24.91 16.05 22.49
CA SER A 68 24.59 15.86 21.07
C SER A 68 25.33 16.86 20.17
N THR A 69 25.49 18.10 20.65
CA THR A 69 26.26 19.15 19.96
C THR A 69 27.74 18.81 19.91
N ALA A 70 28.31 18.34 21.03
CA ALA A 70 29.69 17.90 21.09
C ALA A 70 29.96 16.71 20.16
N TYR A 71 29.07 15.71 20.15
CA TYR A 71 29.16 14.57 19.23
C TYR A 71 29.10 14.97 17.75
N SER A 72 28.17 15.87 17.39
CA SER A 72 28.04 16.35 16.01
C SER A 72 29.28 17.13 15.54
N ASN A 73 29.85 17.96 16.42
CA ASN A 73 31.08 18.69 16.13
C ASN A 73 32.30 17.77 16.03
N LEU A 74 32.36 16.72 16.86
CA LEU A 74 33.41 15.71 16.81
C LEU A 74 33.38 14.93 15.47
N LEU A 75 32.21 14.48 15.03
CA LEU A 75 32.06 13.81 13.74
C LEU A 75 32.46 14.74 12.58
N SER A 76 32.08 16.02 12.68
CA SER A 76 32.43 17.03 11.67
C SER A 76 33.93 17.32 11.63
N SER A 77 34.63 17.31 12.77
CA SER A 77 36.09 17.47 12.81
C SER A 77 36.81 16.23 12.29
N MET A 78 36.35 15.03 12.66
CA MET A 78 36.90 13.77 12.15
C MET A 78 36.75 13.66 10.62
N ALA A 79 35.60 14.05 10.07
CA ALA A 79 35.40 14.12 8.63
C ALA A 79 36.38 15.10 7.97
N LYS A 80 36.55 16.32 8.52
CA LYS A 80 37.49 17.32 7.96
C LYS A 80 38.95 16.86 7.99
N GLU A 81 39.36 16.13 9.02
CA GLU A 81 40.72 15.57 9.09
C GLU A 81 40.96 14.43 8.10
N GLU A 82 39.95 13.59 7.82
CA GLU A 82 40.03 12.55 6.79
C GLU A 82 40.16 13.13 5.37
N TYR A 83 39.49 14.24 5.06
CA TYR A 83 39.48 14.84 3.71
C TYR A 83 40.64 15.82 3.43
N SER A 84 41.43 16.20 4.43
CA SER A 84 42.48 17.23 4.30
C SER A 84 43.90 16.71 4.09
N LYS A 85 44.13 15.39 4.19
CA LYS A 85 45.40 14.76 3.76
C LYS A 85 45.29 14.44 2.27
N GLY A 86 46.30 14.80 1.48
CA GLY A 86 46.30 14.87 0.00
C GLY A 86 46.07 13.59 -0.83
N ASN A 87 45.26 12.65 -0.33
CA ASN A 87 44.80 11.42 -0.99
C ASN A 87 43.25 11.36 -1.08
N SER A 88 42.57 12.52 -1.13
CA SER A 88 41.09 12.57 -1.09
C SER A 88 40.44 11.71 -2.17
N ASP A 89 40.98 11.70 -3.38
CA ASP A 89 40.38 11.00 -4.52
C ASP A 89 40.54 9.48 -4.42
N GLU A 90 41.67 9.00 -3.90
CA GLU A 90 41.91 7.57 -3.65
C GLU A 90 41.00 7.06 -2.53
N ILE A 91 40.84 7.85 -1.46
CA ILE A 91 39.93 7.55 -0.35
C ILE A 91 38.47 7.55 -0.83
N LEU A 92 38.08 8.49 -1.70
CA LEU A 92 36.73 8.54 -2.28
C LEU A 92 36.45 7.33 -3.19
N LEU A 93 37.40 6.94 -4.05
CA LEU A 93 37.26 5.76 -4.89
C LEU A 93 37.14 4.49 -4.03
N GLN A 94 37.97 4.35 -3.00
CA GLN A 94 37.92 3.21 -2.09
C GLN A 94 36.57 3.11 -1.38
N LYS A 95 36.08 4.20 -0.77
CA LYS A 95 34.77 4.22 -0.09
C LYS A 95 33.60 3.96 -1.07
N THR A 96 33.73 4.41 -2.31
CA THR A 96 32.73 4.15 -3.37
C THR A 96 32.69 2.66 -3.73
N LEU A 97 33.87 2.02 -3.89
CA LEU A 97 33.98 0.58 -4.17
C LEU A 97 33.46 -0.27 -3.02
N GLU A 98 33.83 0.04 -1.77
CA GLU A 98 33.31 -0.63 -0.57
C GLU A 98 31.77 -0.55 -0.52
N SER A 99 31.20 0.60 -0.90
CA SER A 99 29.74 0.76 -0.97
C SER A 99 29.10 -0.15 -2.02
N TYR A 100 29.71 -0.27 -3.20
CA TYR A 100 29.22 -1.17 -4.25
C TYR A 100 29.36 -2.64 -3.89
N GLU A 101 30.45 -3.05 -3.24
CA GLU A 101 30.65 -4.43 -2.77
C GLU A 101 29.63 -4.80 -1.69
N ASN A 102 29.34 -3.88 -0.76
CA ASN A 102 28.31 -4.07 0.26
C ASN A 102 26.91 -4.14 -0.37
N ALA A 103 26.62 -3.29 -1.36
CA ALA A 103 25.37 -3.35 -2.12
C ALA A 103 25.21 -4.70 -2.84
N LEU A 104 26.29 -5.25 -3.41
CA LEU A 104 26.29 -6.54 -4.08
C LEU A 104 25.95 -7.68 -3.13
N LYS A 105 26.57 -7.72 -1.94
CA LYS A 105 26.24 -8.68 -0.88
C LYS A 105 24.78 -8.58 -0.45
N SER A 106 24.26 -7.36 -0.33
CA SER A 106 22.86 -7.13 0.06
C SER A 106 21.87 -7.55 -1.05
N LEU A 107 22.29 -7.42 -2.30
CA LEU A 107 21.48 -7.80 -3.47
C LEU A 107 21.45 -9.31 -3.71
N GLU A 108 22.48 -10.06 -3.32
CA GLU A 108 22.49 -11.54 -3.40
C GLU A 108 21.36 -12.18 -2.55
N GLU A 109 20.93 -11.51 -1.49
CA GLU A 109 19.82 -11.94 -0.62
C GLU A 109 18.45 -11.44 -1.09
N THR A 110 18.40 -10.56 -2.10
CA THR A 110 17.17 -9.89 -2.55
C THR A 110 16.63 -10.54 -3.83
N PRO A 111 15.37 -11.03 -3.85
CA PRO A 111 14.75 -11.56 -5.07
C PRO A 111 14.67 -10.50 -6.18
N ASN A 112 14.88 -10.90 -7.45
CA ASN A 112 14.84 -10.04 -8.65
C ASN A 112 15.96 -8.98 -8.78
N SER A 113 17.05 -9.10 -8.02
CA SER A 113 18.21 -8.18 -8.10
C SER A 113 19.17 -8.47 -9.26
N GLU A 114 19.00 -9.57 -9.99
CA GLU A 114 19.92 -10.08 -11.01
C GLU A 114 20.30 -9.03 -12.07
N LYS A 115 19.36 -8.15 -12.43
CA LYS A 115 19.57 -7.08 -13.42
C LYS A 115 20.41 -5.91 -12.90
N LEU A 116 20.52 -5.75 -11.58
CA LEU A 116 21.36 -4.74 -10.91
C LEU A 116 22.76 -5.27 -10.60
N VAL A 117 22.91 -6.59 -10.45
CA VAL A 117 24.19 -7.23 -10.10
C VAL A 117 25.26 -7.00 -11.16
N GLU A 118 24.95 -7.19 -12.45
CA GLU A 118 25.94 -7.07 -13.52
C GLU A 118 26.49 -5.64 -13.70
N PRO A 119 25.66 -4.57 -13.72
CA PRO A 119 26.17 -3.19 -13.71
C PRO A 119 27.09 -2.86 -12.52
N ILE A 120 26.76 -3.36 -11.32
CA ILE A 120 27.61 -3.14 -10.12
C ILE A 120 28.95 -3.87 -10.26
N LYS A 121 28.97 -5.11 -10.78
CA LYS A 121 30.22 -5.83 -11.06
C LYS A 121 31.10 -5.10 -12.07
N GLU A 122 30.51 -4.52 -13.12
CA GLU A 122 31.26 -3.74 -14.10
C GLU A 122 31.88 -2.47 -13.49
N LEU A 123 31.16 -1.80 -12.58
CA LEU A 123 31.67 -0.63 -11.84
C LEU A 123 32.81 -1.02 -10.89
N ILE A 124 32.68 -2.12 -10.15
CA ILE A 124 33.76 -2.61 -9.27
C ILE A 124 35.00 -2.95 -10.10
N LYS A 125 34.82 -3.63 -11.23
CA LYS A 125 35.93 -3.96 -12.14
C LYS A 125 36.58 -2.70 -12.71
N LEU A 126 35.81 -1.66 -13.03
CA LEU A 126 36.33 -0.39 -13.51
C LEU A 126 37.14 0.32 -12.43
N GLY A 127 36.65 0.42 -11.19
CA GLY A 127 37.42 1.06 -10.11
C GLY A 127 38.68 0.28 -9.73
N ASN A 128 38.66 -1.05 -9.81
CA ASN A 128 39.82 -1.91 -9.60
C ASN A 128 40.84 -1.91 -10.76
N SER A 129 40.56 -1.20 -11.87
CA SER A 129 41.48 -1.13 -13.02
C SER A 129 42.63 -0.12 -12.84
N GLY A 130 42.69 0.58 -11.71
CA GLY A 130 43.75 1.57 -11.41
C GLY A 130 43.49 2.96 -12.00
N VAL A 131 42.25 3.26 -12.41
CA VAL A 131 41.85 4.60 -12.85
C VAL A 131 41.70 5.56 -11.67
N SER A 132 41.95 6.85 -11.87
CA SER A 132 41.68 7.87 -10.86
C SER A 132 40.17 8.09 -10.67
N TYR A 133 39.75 8.59 -9.51
CA TYR A 133 38.33 8.81 -9.20
C TYR A 133 37.59 9.68 -10.24
N PRO A 134 38.15 10.78 -10.76
CA PRO A 134 37.48 11.55 -11.83
C PRO A 134 37.34 10.77 -13.15
N VAL A 135 38.31 9.92 -13.49
CA VAL A 135 38.27 9.09 -14.70
C VAL A 135 37.28 7.93 -14.52
N PHE A 136 37.20 7.36 -13.31
CA PHE A 136 36.17 6.41 -12.92
C PHE A 136 34.77 7.02 -13.13
N LEU A 137 34.47 8.18 -12.54
CA LEU A 137 33.17 8.83 -12.68
C LEU A 137 32.81 9.12 -14.14
N ARG A 138 33.76 9.65 -14.93
CA ARG A 138 33.55 9.93 -16.35
C ARG A 138 33.21 8.66 -17.14
N ILE A 139 33.98 7.58 -16.99
CA ILE A 139 33.74 6.34 -17.73
C ILE A 139 32.44 5.66 -17.25
N SER A 140 32.13 5.73 -15.96
CA SER A 140 30.88 5.23 -15.39
C SER A 140 29.65 5.95 -15.95
N GLU A 141 29.75 7.26 -16.20
CA GLU A 141 28.70 8.02 -16.89
C GLU A 141 28.66 7.74 -18.39
N GLU A 142 29.80 7.76 -19.10
CA GLU A 142 29.87 7.53 -20.55
C GLU A 142 29.32 6.15 -20.95
N LYS A 143 29.53 5.14 -20.11
CA LYS A 143 28.98 3.78 -20.30
C LYS A 143 27.56 3.62 -19.78
N GLY A 144 27.00 4.61 -19.09
CA GLY A 144 25.65 4.55 -18.52
C GLY A 144 25.50 3.65 -17.31
N LEU A 145 26.62 3.23 -16.69
CA LEU A 145 26.61 2.31 -15.54
C LEU A 145 25.94 2.95 -14.32
N ASN A 146 26.17 4.25 -14.09
CA ASN A 146 25.48 4.99 -13.03
C ASN A 146 23.95 5.06 -13.26
N LYS A 147 23.51 5.23 -14.52
CA LYS A 147 22.08 5.26 -14.90
C LYS A 147 21.39 3.89 -14.75
N ALA A 148 22.13 2.79 -14.91
CA ALA A 148 21.61 1.45 -14.65
C ALA A 148 21.37 1.20 -13.14
N LEU A 149 22.13 1.89 -12.28
CA LEU A 149 21.95 1.85 -10.82
C LEU A 149 20.80 2.73 -10.31
N ASP A 150 20.27 3.65 -11.12
CA ASP A 150 19.09 4.46 -10.76
C ASP A 150 17.79 3.62 -10.65
N GLY A 151 17.86 2.29 -10.83
CA GLY A 151 16.74 1.36 -10.60
C GLY A 151 15.71 1.29 -11.73
N SER A 152 15.92 2.04 -12.81
CA SER A 152 15.02 2.16 -13.96
C SER A 152 14.69 0.82 -14.66
N MET A 153 15.62 -0.13 -14.70
CA MET A 153 15.35 -1.49 -15.23
C MET A 153 14.35 -2.27 -14.37
N VAL A 154 14.41 -2.08 -13.04
CA VAL A 154 13.45 -2.68 -12.09
C VAL A 154 12.09 -2.00 -12.19
N VAL A 155 12.07 -0.69 -12.49
CA VAL A 155 10.82 0.09 -12.65
C VAL A 155 9.97 -0.45 -13.81
N ARG A 156 10.56 -0.80 -14.96
CA ARG A 156 9.80 -1.33 -16.09
C ARG A 156 9.12 -2.67 -15.77
N ASP A 157 9.86 -3.59 -15.15
CA ASP A 157 9.33 -4.90 -14.76
C ASP A 157 8.26 -4.77 -13.67
N ALA A 158 8.44 -3.86 -12.72
CA ALA A 158 7.42 -3.53 -11.73
C ALA A 158 6.12 -3.05 -12.40
N ILE A 159 6.20 -2.15 -13.39
CA ILE A 159 5.01 -1.69 -14.13
C ILE A 159 4.33 -2.85 -14.88
N LEU A 160 5.11 -3.78 -15.46
CA LEU A 160 4.55 -4.98 -16.08
C LEU A 160 3.83 -5.87 -15.07
N GLN A 161 4.39 -6.04 -13.88
CA GLN A 161 3.75 -6.76 -12.79
C GLN A 161 2.47 -6.06 -12.35
N ASP A 162 2.47 -4.73 -12.25
CA ASP A 162 1.28 -3.93 -11.92
C ASP A 162 0.16 -4.13 -12.95
N VAL A 163 0.47 -4.21 -14.26
CA VAL A 163 -0.51 -4.53 -15.31
C VAL A 163 -1.14 -5.90 -15.07
N GLU A 164 -0.32 -6.92 -14.81
CA GLU A 164 -0.80 -8.28 -14.61
C GLU A 164 -1.60 -8.42 -13.29
N PHE A 165 -1.19 -7.70 -12.24
CA PHE A 165 -1.91 -7.62 -10.98
C PHE A 165 -3.27 -6.92 -11.15
N ALA A 166 -3.32 -5.79 -11.86
CA ALA A 166 -4.58 -5.10 -12.15
C ALA A 166 -5.55 -5.97 -12.96
N LYS A 167 -5.04 -6.78 -13.90
CA LYS A 167 -5.85 -7.79 -14.61
C LYS A 167 -6.38 -8.87 -13.68
N LEU A 168 -5.52 -9.43 -12.82
CA LEU A 168 -5.92 -10.42 -11.81
C LEU A 168 -7.03 -9.89 -10.89
N MET A 169 -6.95 -8.61 -10.53
CA MET A 169 -7.94 -7.97 -9.66
C MET A 169 -9.19 -7.47 -10.41
N HIS A 170 -9.27 -7.64 -11.73
CA HIS A 170 -10.35 -7.12 -12.59
C HIS A 170 -10.56 -5.61 -12.40
N LEU A 171 -9.47 -4.84 -12.49
CA LEU A 171 -9.43 -3.38 -12.37
C LEU A 171 -9.12 -2.74 -13.74
N PRO A 172 -10.12 -2.60 -14.64
CA PRO A 172 -9.88 -2.24 -16.04
C PRO A 172 -9.22 -0.87 -16.22
N LEU A 173 -9.62 0.12 -15.41
CA LEU A 173 -9.01 1.45 -15.45
C LEU A 173 -7.55 1.44 -14.98
N GLU A 174 -7.21 0.64 -13.98
CA GLU A 174 -5.81 0.47 -13.53
C GLU A 174 -4.98 -0.24 -14.60
N VAL A 175 -5.53 -1.23 -15.30
CA VAL A 175 -4.87 -1.86 -16.46
C VAL A 175 -4.53 -0.81 -17.52
N GLU A 176 -5.47 0.08 -17.87
CA GLU A 176 -5.20 1.16 -18.82
C GLU A 176 -4.11 2.13 -18.33
N ILE A 177 -4.15 2.51 -17.05
CA ILE A 177 -3.16 3.40 -16.43
C ILE A 177 -1.77 2.79 -16.54
N HIS A 178 -1.59 1.56 -16.08
CA HIS A 178 -0.28 0.90 -16.08
C HIS A 178 0.22 0.63 -17.51
N GLN A 179 -0.67 0.31 -18.46
CA GLN A 179 -0.29 0.20 -19.87
C GLN A 179 0.17 1.53 -20.47
N LYS A 180 -0.49 2.65 -20.12
CA LYS A 180 -0.08 4.00 -20.56
C LYS A 180 1.25 4.40 -19.93
N ILE A 181 1.45 4.11 -18.64
CA ILE A 181 2.71 4.35 -17.94
C ILE A 181 3.84 3.54 -18.61
N LEU A 182 3.61 2.26 -18.90
CA LEU A 182 4.58 1.39 -19.58
C LEU A 182 4.93 1.92 -20.96
N LYS A 183 3.93 2.28 -21.77
CA LYS A 183 4.16 2.87 -23.10
C LYS A 183 4.98 4.15 -23.00
N LYS A 184 4.72 4.99 -21.99
CA LYS A 184 5.46 6.25 -21.82
C LYS A 184 6.88 6.00 -21.33
N PHE A 185 7.08 5.02 -20.46
CA PHE A 185 8.39 4.55 -20.06
C PHE A 185 9.21 4.13 -21.30
N ASP A 186 8.64 3.26 -22.15
CA ASP A 186 9.31 2.74 -23.35
C ASP A 186 9.63 3.85 -24.36
N GLU A 187 8.72 4.82 -24.53
CA GLU A 187 8.95 5.99 -25.38
C GLU A 187 10.16 6.82 -24.90
N LEU A 188 10.20 7.17 -23.61
CA LEU A 188 11.27 7.97 -23.02
C LEU A 188 12.60 7.20 -23.00
N ALA A 189 12.56 5.91 -22.69
CA ALA A 189 13.70 5.01 -22.77
C ALA A 189 14.29 5.00 -24.19
N SER A 190 13.46 4.90 -25.22
CA SER A 190 13.94 4.82 -26.61
C SER A 190 14.74 6.04 -27.07
N LYS A 191 14.38 7.23 -26.56
CA LYS A 191 15.00 8.54 -26.85
C LYS A 191 16.27 8.79 -26.04
N SER A 192 16.45 8.08 -24.94
CA SER A 192 17.62 8.18 -24.08
C SER A 192 18.82 7.44 -24.68
N VAL A 193 20.01 8.03 -24.53
CA VAL A 193 21.29 7.43 -24.93
C VAL A 193 21.49 6.08 -24.24
N PHE A 194 21.10 5.99 -22.97
CA PHE A 194 21.30 4.80 -22.13
C PHE A 194 20.11 3.85 -22.11
N LYS A 195 19.12 4.05 -22.99
CA LYS A 195 17.88 3.25 -23.03
C LYS A 195 17.12 3.21 -21.70
N VAL A 196 17.29 4.26 -20.91
CA VAL A 196 16.70 4.46 -19.59
C VAL A 196 16.05 5.84 -19.57
N PRO A 197 14.76 5.97 -19.20
CA PRO A 197 14.12 7.26 -19.16
C PRO A 197 14.71 8.13 -18.04
N ASP A 198 14.63 9.44 -18.21
CA ASP A 198 14.91 10.36 -17.11
C ASP A 198 13.87 10.19 -16.01
N SER A 199 14.32 9.99 -14.76
CA SER A 199 13.44 9.65 -13.64
C SER A 199 12.46 10.77 -13.30
N PHE A 200 12.90 12.04 -13.42
CA PHE A 200 12.04 13.19 -13.13
C PHE A 200 11.00 13.37 -14.24
N GLU A 201 11.42 13.35 -15.50
CA GLU A 201 10.50 13.44 -16.64
C GLU A 201 9.48 12.28 -16.63
N PHE A 202 9.94 11.06 -16.38
CA PHE A 202 9.06 9.89 -16.26
C PHE A 202 8.09 10.04 -15.09
N GLY A 203 8.56 10.46 -13.91
CA GLY A 203 7.73 10.70 -12.73
C GLY A 203 6.62 11.72 -12.97
N LEU A 204 6.94 12.84 -13.62
CA LEU A 204 5.95 13.85 -14.00
C LEU A 204 4.90 13.30 -14.98
N ASN A 205 5.33 12.52 -15.98
CA ASN A 205 4.41 11.93 -16.94
C ASN A 205 3.49 10.88 -16.29
N ARG A 206 4.04 10.04 -15.42
CA ARG A 206 3.28 9.07 -14.61
C ARG A 206 2.20 9.78 -13.80
N GLN A 207 2.57 10.82 -13.04
CA GLN A 207 1.63 11.56 -12.21
C GLN A 207 0.51 12.22 -13.02
N LYS A 208 0.81 12.75 -14.21
CA LYS A 208 -0.21 13.29 -15.12
C LYS A 208 -1.20 12.22 -15.59
N ILE A 209 -0.71 11.02 -15.91
CA ILE A 209 -1.57 9.88 -16.29
C ILE A 209 -2.48 9.52 -15.12
N GLU A 210 -1.92 9.30 -13.92
CA GLU A 210 -2.66 8.92 -12.72
C GLU A 210 -3.74 9.97 -12.36
N TRP A 211 -3.39 11.26 -12.38
CA TRP A 211 -4.33 12.35 -12.13
C TRP A 211 -5.47 12.41 -13.14
N THR A 212 -5.21 12.10 -14.41
CA THR A 212 -6.25 12.06 -15.44
C THR A 212 -7.30 10.98 -15.16
N TYR A 213 -6.88 9.86 -14.58
CA TYR A 213 -7.76 8.72 -14.30
C TYR A 213 -8.40 8.75 -12.91
N LYS A 214 -7.85 9.50 -11.95
CA LYS A 214 -8.38 9.57 -10.59
C LYS A 214 -9.89 9.86 -10.52
N PRO A 215 -10.45 10.83 -11.28
CA PRO A 215 -11.89 11.06 -11.29
C PRO A 215 -12.68 9.88 -11.87
N LYS A 216 -12.16 9.21 -12.90
CA LYS A 216 -12.82 8.06 -13.55
C LYS A 216 -12.90 6.86 -12.62
N ILE A 217 -11.83 6.58 -11.88
CA ILE A 217 -11.82 5.51 -10.86
C ILE A 217 -12.83 5.81 -9.76
N ASN A 218 -12.88 7.06 -9.28
CA ASN A 218 -13.86 7.46 -8.27
C ASN A 218 -15.30 7.29 -8.79
N GLN A 219 -15.56 7.72 -10.03
CA GLN A 219 -16.85 7.51 -10.69
C GLN A 219 -17.21 6.02 -10.81
N TRP A 220 -16.27 5.19 -11.25
CA TRP A 220 -16.43 3.74 -11.37
C TRP A 220 -16.87 3.11 -10.04
N HIS A 221 -16.14 3.38 -8.95
CA HIS A 221 -16.47 2.87 -7.61
C HIS A 221 -17.81 3.40 -7.09
N MET A 222 -18.13 4.67 -7.37
CA MET A 222 -19.42 5.25 -6.95
C MET A 222 -20.60 4.59 -7.67
N ILE A 223 -20.46 4.32 -8.97
CA ILE A 223 -21.47 3.60 -9.75
C ILE A 223 -21.69 2.21 -9.15
N ILE A 224 -20.61 1.46 -8.89
CA ILE A 224 -20.68 0.13 -8.22
C ILE A 224 -21.47 0.21 -6.92
N ARG A 225 -21.02 1.06 -6.01
CA ARG A 225 -21.65 1.20 -4.70
C ARG A 225 -23.13 1.58 -4.81
N LEU A 226 -23.52 2.39 -5.79
CA LEU A 226 -24.91 2.81 -5.91
C LEU A 226 -25.80 1.72 -6.50
N TRP A 227 -25.37 1.05 -7.57
CA TRP A 227 -26.21 -0.02 -8.13
C TRP A 227 -26.31 -1.21 -7.18
N GLU A 228 -25.26 -1.59 -6.46
CA GLU A 228 -25.33 -2.63 -5.43
C GLU A 228 -26.41 -2.31 -4.42
N ARG A 229 -26.41 -1.06 -3.95
CA ARG A 229 -27.39 -0.56 -2.98
C ARG A 229 -28.80 -0.49 -3.52
N LEU A 230 -28.97 -0.25 -4.82
CA LEU A 230 -30.27 -0.32 -5.48
C LEU A 230 -30.79 -1.77 -5.53
N LEU A 231 -29.93 -2.73 -5.88
CA LEU A 231 -30.27 -4.16 -5.87
C LEU A 231 -30.63 -4.63 -4.46
N ASP A 232 -29.80 -4.33 -3.47
CA ASP A 232 -30.05 -4.65 -2.04
C ASP A 232 -31.42 -4.14 -1.59
N ASN A 233 -31.77 -2.90 -1.96
CA ASN A 233 -33.05 -2.31 -1.55
C ASN A 233 -34.26 -3.09 -2.09
N VAL A 234 -34.19 -3.55 -3.34
CA VAL A 234 -35.27 -4.32 -3.97
C VAL A 234 -35.31 -5.74 -3.40
N TYR A 235 -34.14 -6.38 -3.29
CA TYR A 235 -33.98 -7.73 -2.77
C TYR A 235 -34.47 -7.84 -1.32
N ASP A 236 -33.95 -7.01 -0.43
CA ASP A 236 -34.36 -7.02 0.98
C ASP A 236 -35.82 -6.61 1.15
N TRP A 237 -36.32 -5.71 0.29
CA TRP A 237 -37.74 -5.36 0.34
C TRP A 237 -38.63 -6.57 0.02
N LEU A 238 -38.33 -7.32 -1.04
CA LEU A 238 -39.07 -8.54 -1.39
C LEU A 238 -39.00 -9.58 -0.28
N ASP A 239 -37.77 -9.92 0.13
CA ASP A 239 -37.51 -10.99 1.09
C ASP A 239 -38.13 -10.69 2.46
N SER A 240 -38.27 -9.41 2.83
CA SER A 240 -38.93 -9.02 4.07
C SER A 240 -40.40 -9.44 4.16
N TYR A 241 -41.06 -9.80 3.04
CA TYR A 241 -42.40 -10.38 3.02
C TYR A 241 -42.41 -11.91 3.07
N GLY A 242 -41.25 -12.56 2.90
CA GLY A 242 -41.12 -14.01 2.93
C GLY A 242 -41.30 -14.58 4.34
N ASN A 243 -41.81 -15.80 4.41
CA ASN A 243 -42.02 -16.54 5.66
C ASN A 243 -40.73 -16.82 6.44
N PHE A 244 -39.57 -16.76 5.77
CA PHE A 244 -38.24 -16.94 6.37
C PHE A 244 -37.66 -15.66 7.01
N ALA A 245 -38.21 -14.48 6.70
CA ALA A 245 -37.67 -13.20 7.17
C ALA A 245 -37.51 -13.11 8.70
N PRO A 246 -38.43 -13.65 9.54
CA PRO A 246 -38.27 -13.61 11.00
C PRO A 246 -37.08 -14.40 11.55
N GLN A 247 -36.48 -15.29 10.76
CA GLN A 247 -35.32 -16.10 11.14
C GLN A 247 -34.04 -15.70 10.39
N ASP A 248 -34.14 -14.78 9.44
CA ASP A 248 -33.03 -14.34 8.61
C ASP A 248 -32.16 -13.31 9.35
N GLU A 249 -30.84 -13.50 9.25
CA GLU A 249 -29.82 -12.71 9.95
C GLU A 249 -29.87 -11.22 9.59
N ARG A 250 -30.39 -10.86 8.41
CA ARG A 250 -30.53 -9.46 7.96
C ARG A 250 -31.44 -8.63 8.86
N TRP A 251 -32.45 -9.26 9.47
CA TRP A 251 -33.40 -8.58 10.36
C TRP A 251 -33.33 -9.04 11.82
N ALA A 252 -32.63 -10.15 12.09
CA ALA A 252 -32.43 -10.68 13.42
C ALA A 252 -31.89 -9.62 14.39
N ASP A 253 -32.50 -9.50 15.56
CA ASP A 253 -32.11 -8.55 16.59
C ASP A 253 -31.86 -9.28 17.90
N LEU A 254 -30.72 -9.02 18.54
CA LEU A 254 -30.31 -9.67 19.79
C LEU A 254 -31.29 -9.39 20.94
N ARG A 255 -32.10 -8.33 20.85
CA ARG A 255 -33.14 -7.98 21.83
C ARG A 255 -34.41 -8.83 21.69
N GLY A 256 -34.51 -9.65 20.64
CA GLY A 256 -35.57 -10.64 20.46
C GLY A 256 -36.61 -10.30 19.38
N LYS A 257 -37.56 -11.21 19.21
CA LYS A 257 -38.49 -11.29 18.06
C LYS A 257 -39.28 -10.01 17.78
N MET A 258 -39.69 -9.26 18.81
CA MET A 258 -40.42 -8.01 18.64
C MET A 258 -39.62 -6.99 17.81
N TYR A 259 -38.32 -6.84 18.10
CA TYR A 259 -37.44 -5.92 17.39
C TYR A 259 -37.12 -6.41 15.98
N THR A 260 -36.97 -7.72 15.78
CA THR A 260 -36.87 -8.32 14.44
C THR A 260 -38.07 -7.98 13.57
N MET A 261 -39.30 -8.11 14.09
CA MET A 261 -40.50 -7.75 13.33
C MET A 261 -40.58 -6.24 13.03
N GLN A 262 -40.06 -5.38 13.92
CA GLN A 262 -39.95 -3.94 13.63
C GLN A 262 -38.94 -3.66 12.51
N ASN A 263 -37.80 -4.35 12.49
CA ASN A 263 -36.81 -4.23 11.43
C ASN A 263 -37.38 -4.67 10.07
N ILE A 264 -38.10 -5.79 10.03
CA ILE A 264 -38.82 -6.29 8.85
C ILE A 264 -39.80 -5.22 8.37
N LYS A 265 -40.68 -4.73 9.25
CA LYS A 265 -41.66 -3.70 8.90
C LYS A 265 -41.00 -2.42 8.39
N ARG A 266 -39.89 -2.00 9.00
CA ARG A 266 -39.11 -0.85 8.54
C ARG A 266 -38.58 -1.06 7.12
N THR A 267 -38.07 -2.26 6.80
CA THR A 267 -37.66 -2.60 5.43
C THR A 267 -38.84 -2.52 4.46
N GLN A 268 -39.97 -3.13 4.79
CA GLN A 268 -41.20 -3.11 3.98
C GLN A 268 -41.67 -1.68 3.68
N GLU A 269 -41.68 -0.80 4.69
CA GLU A 269 -42.22 0.57 4.58
C GLU A 269 -41.20 1.58 4.01
N CYS A 270 -39.92 1.47 4.37
CA CYS A 270 -38.91 2.48 4.03
C CYS A 270 -38.14 2.19 2.74
N ASN A 271 -37.85 0.91 2.42
CA ASN A 271 -37.01 0.60 1.26
C ASN A 271 -37.54 1.17 -0.06
N PRO A 272 -38.86 1.17 -0.36
CA PRO A 272 -39.35 1.77 -1.59
C PRO A 272 -39.09 3.28 -1.68
N GLY A 273 -39.16 4.00 -0.56
CA GLY A 273 -38.81 5.42 -0.48
C GLY A 273 -37.31 5.66 -0.68
N ILE A 274 -36.48 4.85 -0.03
CA ILE A 274 -35.02 4.87 -0.17
C ILE A 274 -34.60 4.58 -1.61
N LEU A 275 -35.21 3.56 -2.24
CA LEU A 275 -34.99 3.17 -3.63
C LEU A 275 -35.30 4.34 -4.56
N LYS A 276 -36.46 4.99 -4.40
CA LYS A 276 -36.84 6.17 -5.20
C LYS A 276 -35.81 7.29 -5.11
N ALA A 277 -35.33 7.59 -3.90
CA ALA A 277 -34.31 8.62 -3.70
C ALA A 277 -32.96 8.23 -4.33
N ARG A 278 -32.51 6.99 -4.14
CA ARG A 278 -31.26 6.47 -4.70
C ARG A 278 -31.29 6.43 -6.23
N LYS A 279 -32.41 6.02 -6.85
CA LYS A 279 -32.58 6.07 -8.31
C LYS A 279 -32.44 7.48 -8.86
N LYS A 280 -33.00 8.47 -8.15
CA LYS A 280 -32.85 9.88 -8.52
C LYS A 280 -31.39 10.34 -8.44
N ILE A 281 -30.66 9.95 -7.39
CA ILE A 281 -29.22 10.24 -7.26
C ILE A 281 -28.45 9.58 -8.40
N PHE A 282 -28.70 8.29 -8.67
CA PHE A 282 -28.02 7.52 -9.71
C PHE A 282 -28.18 8.17 -11.08
N TYR A 283 -29.40 8.56 -11.44
CA TYR A 283 -29.68 9.28 -12.68
C TYR A 283 -29.06 10.69 -12.69
N ASN A 284 -29.20 11.46 -11.61
CA ASN A 284 -28.71 12.85 -11.58
C ASN A 284 -27.18 12.95 -11.68
N TYR A 285 -26.43 11.99 -11.15
CA TYR A 285 -24.97 12.04 -11.13
C TYR A 285 -24.32 11.28 -12.29
N PHE A 286 -24.96 10.24 -12.82
CA PHE A 286 -24.35 9.36 -13.82
C PHE A 286 -25.20 9.20 -15.09
N GLU A 287 -26.40 9.79 -15.13
CA GLU A 287 -27.37 9.63 -16.23
C GLU A 287 -27.81 8.17 -16.46
N LEU A 288 -27.56 7.31 -15.48
CA LEU A 288 -27.91 5.89 -15.51
C LEU A 288 -29.27 5.65 -14.84
N LYS A 289 -30.08 4.83 -15.48
CA LYS A 289 -31.36 4.33 -14.97
C LYS A 289 -31.19 2.91 -14.42
N TRP A 290 -32.27 2.38 -13.84
CA TRP A 290 -32.27 1.04 -13.27
C TRP A 290 -31.96 -0.02 -14.34
N GLU A 291 -32.56 0.15 -15.51
CA GLU A 291 -32.47 -0.77 -16.63
C GLU A 291 -31.03 -0.84 -17.17
N ASP A 292 -30.31 0.29 -17.13
CA ASP A 292 -28.93 0.39 -17.61
C ASP A 292 -27.93 -0.36 -16.72
N ILE A 293 -28.27 -0.65 -15.45
CA ILE A 293 -27.35 -1.29 -14.49
C ILE A 293 -26.76 -2.57 -15.05
N PHE A 294 -27.61 -3.44 -15.61
CA PHE A 294 -27.23 -4.81 -15.96
C PHE A 294 -26.36 -4.90 -17.22
N ASP A 295 -26.41 -3.87 -18.05
CA ASP A 295 -25.61 -3.74 -19.28
C ASP A 295 -24.43 -2.78 -19.10
N HIS A 296 -24.34 -2.09 -17.95
CA HIS A 296 -23.26 -1.16 -17.68
C HIS A 296 -21.93 -1.88 -17.44
N GLU A 297 -20.83 -1.30 -17.95
CA GLU A 297 -19.48 -1.88 -17.88
C GLU A 297 -19.04 -2.26 -16.46
N THR A 298 -19.45 -1.47 -15.46
CA THR A 298 -19.15 -1.76 -14.05
C THR A 298 -19.82 -3.04 -13.58
N PHE A 299 -21.09 -3.28 -13.94
CA PHE A 299 -21.81 -4.48 -13.52
C PHE A 299 -21.27 -5.71 -14.22
N ILE A 300 -21.06 -5.60 -15.54
CA ILE A 300 -20.46 -6.68 -16.35
C ILE A 300 -19.09 -7.08 -15.79
N ASN A 301 -18.23 -6.12 -15.46
CA ASN A 301 -16.93 -6.37 -14.85
C ASN A 301 -17.06 -7.09 -13.50
N GLU A 302 -17.89 -6.60 -12.58
CA GLU A 302 -18.10 -7.23 -11.27
C GLU A 302 -18.72 -8.63 -11.39
N TYR A 303 -19.61 -8.83 -12.36
CA TYR A 303 -20.25 -10.11 -12.64
C TYR A 303 -19.24 -11.14 -13.18
N HIS A 304 -18.38 -10.76 -14.12
CA HIS A 304 -17.32 -11.63 -14.63
C HIS A 304 -16.22 -11.89 -13.59
N ALA A 305 -15.90 -10.89 -12.76
CA ALA A 305 -14.99 -11.02 -11.63
C ALA A 305 -15.59 -11.83 -10.46
N ARG A 306 -16.82 -12.35 -10.61
CA ARG A 306 -17.55 -13.15 -9.60
C ARG A 306 -17.75 -12.41 -8.27
N ARG A 307 -17.81 -11.08 -8.28
CA ARG A 307 -18.04 -10.25 -7.09
C ARG A 307 -19.51 -9.91 -6.86
N VAL A 308 -20.37 -10.19 -7.84
CA VAL A 308 -21.83 -10.17 -7.65
C VAL A 308 -22.26 -11.40 -6.84
N TRP A 309 -22.87 -11.16 -5.68
CA TRP A 309 -23.34 -12.21 -4.77
C TRP A 309 -24.54 -12.99 -5.33
N TYR A 310 -25.49 -12.26 -5.93
CA TYR A 310 -26.79 -12.77 -6.36
C TYR A 310 -26.68 -13.76 -7.53
N SER A 311 -27.39 -14.89 -7.43
CA SER A 311 -27.55 -15.83 -8.55
C SER A 311 -28.33 -15.21 -9.71
N ASP A 312 -28.21 -15.80 -10.90
CA ASP A 312 -28.94 -15.32 -12.08
C ASP A 312 -30.46 -15.35 -11.86
N GLU A 313 -30.96 -16.40 -11.21
CA GLU A 313 -32.38 -16.53 -10.84
C GLU A 313 -32.82 -15.40 -9.89
N THR A 314 -31.99 -15.06 -8.90
CA THR A 314 -32.24 -13.94 -8.00
C THR A 314 -32.17 -12.59 -8.70
N LEU A 315 -31.20 -12.39 -9.60
CA LEU A 315 -31.10 -11.16 -10.39
C LEU A 315 -32.34 -10.96 -11.27
N GLU A 316 -32.83 -12.01 -11.92
CA GLU A 316 -34.07 -11.95 -12.70
C GLU A 316 -35.29 -11.65 -11.83
N LEU A 317 -35.38 -12.25 -10.63
CA LEU A 317 -36.45 -11.93 -9.69
C LEU A 317 -36.39 -10.46 -9.21
N ILE A 318 -35.19 -9.94 -8.92
CA ILE A 318 -34.98 -8.53 -8.56
C ILE A 318 -35.46 -7.61 -9.69
N LYS A 319 -35.13 -7.93 -10.95
CA LYS A 319 -35.60 -7.17 -12.13
C LYS A 319 -37.12 -7.14 -12.23
N LYS A 320 -37.79 -8.30 -12.07
CA LYS A 320 -39.26 -8.41 -12.11
C LYS A 320 -39.90 -7.57 -10.99
N VAL A 321 -39.39 -7.70 -9.77
CA VAL A 321 -39.97 -7.10 -8.56
C VAL A 321 -39.78 -5.59 -8.49
N HIS A 322 -38.70 -5.06 -9.06
CA HIS A 322 -38.36 -3.62 -9.00
C HIS A 322 -39.54 -2.70 -9.34
N THR A 323 -40.38 -3.05 -10.32
CA THR A 323 -41.53 -2.23 -10.74
C THR A 323 -42.65 -2.12 -9.68
N TYR A 324 -42.69 -3.06 -8.74
CA TYR A 324 -43.63 -3.13 -7.62
C TYR A 324 -43.09 -2.48 -6.35
N CYS A 325 -41.77 -2.32 -6.22
CA CYS A 325 -41.12 -1.69 -5.07
C CYS A 325 -41.38 -0.17 -5.06
N LYS A 326 -42.60 0.20 -4.65
CA LYS A 326 -43.11 1.57 -4.58
C LYS A 326 -43.69 1.86 -3.18
N PRO A 327 -43.61 3.11 -2.69
CA PRO A 327 -44.20 3.45 -1.40
C PRO A 327 -45.66 3.02 -1.31
N PHE A 328 -46.06 2.47 -0.16
CA PHE A 328 -47.41 2.00 0.14
C PHE A 328 -47.92 0.82 -0.71
N HIS A 329 -47.03 0.12 -1.41
CA HIS A 329 -47.36 -1.10 -2.16
C HIS A 329 -46.73 -2.32 -1.50
N SER A 330 -47.28 -3.49 -1.81
CA SER A 330 -46.72 -4.80 -1.44
C SER A 330 -46.36 -5.58 -2.71
N PRO A 331 -45.39 -6.50 -2.65
CA PRO A 331 -45.07 -7.36 -3.78
C PRO A 331 -46.24 -8.32 -4.08
N PRO A 332 -46.42 -8.74 -5.34
CA PRO A 332 -47.35 -9.81 -5.70
C PRO A 332 -47.03 -11.13 -4.96
N GLU A 333 -48.08 -11.85 -4.53
CA GLU A 333 -47.92 -13.10 -3.78
C GLU A 333 -47.11 -14.16 -4.54
N GLU A 334 -47.25 -14.22 -5.86
CA GLU A 334 -46.49 -15.12 -6.73
C GLU A 334 -44.97 -14.86 -6.63
N LEU A 335 -44.56 -13.59 -6.59
CA LEU A 335 -43.14 -13.22 -6.50
C LEU A 335 -42.58 -13.44 -5.09
N ILE A 336 -43.42 -13.35 -4.05
CA ILE A 336 -43.05 -13.74 -2.69
C ILE A 336 -42.78 -15.25 -2.64
N LYS A 337 -43.66 -16.07 -3.22
CA LYS A 337 -43.48 -17.54 -3.29
C LYS A 337 -42.24 -17.92 -4.09
N GLU A 338 -41.96 -17.22 -5.20
CA GLU A 338 -40.73 -17.41 -5.98
C GLU A 338 -39.48 -17.12 -5.12
N ALA A 339 -39.49 -16.02 -4.33
CA ALA A 339 -38.40 -15.70 -3.41
C ALA A 339 -38.22 -16.78 -2.32
N GLU A 340 -39.31 -17.27 -1.73
CA GLU A 340 -39.29 -18.33 -0.72
C GLU A 340 -38.72 -19.64 -1.24
N ASP A 341 -39.07 -20.03 -2.47
CA ASP A 341 -38.53 -21.24 -3.10
C ASP A 341 -37.00 -21.14 -3.35
N ILE A 342 -36.56 -20.00 -3.90
CA ILE A 342 -35.13 -19.73 -4.09
C ILE A 342 -34.38 -19.78 -2.75
N TYR A 343 -34.95 -19.18 -1.71
CA TYR A 343 -34.39 -19.17 -0.37
C TYR A 343 -34.27 -20.58 0.22
N ALA A 344 -35.35 -21.36 0.17
CA ALA A 344 -35.40 -22.72 0.67
C ALA A 344 -34.38 -23.64 -0.02
N GLY A 345 -34.22 -23.46 -1.34
CA GLY A 345 -33.21 -24.16 -2.14
C GLY A 345 -31.77 -23.65 -1.95
N LYS A 346 -31.56 -22.57 -1.17
CA LYS A 346 -30.27 -21.87 -1.04
C LYS A 346 -29.68 -21.44 -2.39
N ARG A 347 -30.56 -21.17 -3.37
CA ARG A 347 -30.21 -20.81 -4.76
C ARG A 347 -30.03 -19.30 -4.94
N TYR A 348 -30.11 -18.51 -3.86
CA TYR A 348 -30.05 -17.06 -3.92
C TYR A 348 -28.66 -16.47 -4.22
N LYS A 349 -27.61 -17.27 -3.98
CA LYS A 349 -26.22 -16.86 -4.21
C LYS A 349 -25.61 -17.62 -5.38
N ARG A 350 -24.69 -16.98 -6.08
CA ARG A 350 -23.88 -17.68 -7.09
C ARG A 350 -22.98 -18.72 -6.42
N PRO A 351 -22.83 -19.92 -7.01
CA PRO A 351 -21.94 -20.95 -6.47
C PRO A 351 -20.47 -20.55 -6.57
N ASP A 352 -20.13 -19.69 -7.53
CA ASP A 352 -18.79 -19.18 -7.80
C ASP A 352 -18.52 -17.79 -7.20
N ALA A 353 -19.45 -17.21 -6.45
CA ALA A 353 -19.28 -15.90 -5.82
C ALA A 353 -18.00 -15.85 -4.97
N PHE A 354 -17.19 -14.82 -5.22
CA PHE A 354 -15.91 -14.55 -4.56
C PHE A 354 -14.85 -15.66 -4.69
N GLN A 355 -15.01 -16.56 -5.66
CA GLN A 355 -14.03 -17.60 -5.97
C GLN A 355 -13.19 -17.22 -7.18
N LEU A 356 -11.88 -17.44 -7.10
CA LEU A 356 -10.97 -17.24 -8.23
C LEU A 356 -11.36 -18.12 -9.43
N SER A 357 -11.36 -17.54 -10.63
CA SER A 357 -11.47 -18.32 -11.86
C SER A 357 -10.19 -19.12 -12.12
N ALA A 358 -10.26 -20.11 -13.01
CA ALA A 358 -9.06 -20.85 -13.43
C ALA A 358 -8.02 -19.92 -14.09
N GLU A 359 -8.49 -18.89 -14.80
CA GLU A 359 -7.63 -17.86 -15.39
C GLU A 359 -6.98 -16.99 -14.30
N ASP A 360 -7.75 -16.54 -13.31
CA ASP A 360 -7.22 -15.75 -12.19
C ASP A 360 -6.24 -16.56 -11.35
N GLN A 361 -6.51 -17.85 -11.13
CA GLN A 361 -5.57 -18.77 -10.49
C GLN A 361 -4.26 -18.86 -11.28
N ALA A 362 -4.31 -19.01 -12.60
CA ALA A 362 -3.11 -19.05 -13.44
C ALA A 362 -2.32 -17.72 -13.37
N ARG A 363 -3.02 -16.57 -13.40
CA ARG A 363 -2.42 -15.24 -13.22
C ARG A 363 -1.77 -15.08 -11.85
N PHE A 364 -2.44 -15.52 -10.79
CA PHE A 364 -1.92 -15.48 -9.42
C PHE A 364 -0.64 -16.33 -9.31
N ILE A 365 -0.66 -17.57 -9.80
CA ILE A 365 0.51 -18.47 -9.77
C ILE A 365 1.67 -17.88 -10.57
N LYS A 366 1.40 -17.23 -11.71
CA LYS A 366 2.42 -16.55 -12.51
C LYS A 366 3.07 -15.38 -11.74
N LEU A 367 2.30 -14.64 -10.94
CA LEU A 367 2.79 -13.47 -10.20
C LEU A 367 3.50 -13.85 -8.89
N PHE A 368 2.95 -14.80 -8.14
CA PHE A 368 3.34 -15.07 -6.75
C PHE A 368 3.87 -16.49 -6.52
N GLY A 369 3.80 -17.35 -7.53
CA GLY A 369 4.21 -18.75 -7.45
C GLY A 369 3.14 -19.68 -6.86
N GLU A 370 3.28 -20.97 -7.17
CA GLU A 370 2.32 -22.01 -6.76
C GLU A 370 2.31 -22.22 -5.24
N ASN A 371 3.48 -22.07 -4.59
CA ASN A 371 3.59 -22.21 -3.13
C ASN A 371 2.76 -21.17 -2.38
N LYS A 372 2.78 -19.90 -2.84
CA LYS A 372 1.98 -18.83 -2.24
C LYS A 372 0.49 -19.06 -2.46
N TYR A 373 0.11 -19.57 -3.63
CA TYR A 373 -1.28 -19.93 -3.90
C TYR A 373 -1.78 -21.03 -2.95
N LYS A 374 -0.98 -22.08 -2.72
CA LYS A 374 -1.31 -23.15 -1.77
C LYS A 374 -1.48 -22.62 -0.35
N GLU A 375 -0.56 -21.77 0.11
CA GLU A 375 -0.61 -21.14 1.45
C GLU A 375 -1.90 -20.34 1.67
N MET A 376 -2.33 -19.56 0.67
CA MET A 376 -3.46 -18.64 0.81
C MET A 376 -4.83 -19.29 0.56
N PHE A 377 -4.92 -20.27 -0.34
CA PHE A 377 -6.21 -20.76 -0.85
C PHE A 377 -6.46 -22.27 -0.68
N LYS A 378 -5.45 -23.06 -0.33
CA LYS A 378 -5.59 -24.51 -0.06
C LYS A 378 -5.26 -24.80 1.40
N LYS A 379 -6.16 -24.40 2.31
CA LYS A 379 -6.19 -24.93 3.68
C LYS A 379 -7.10 -26.15 3.74
#